data_AF-A0A428CKC6-F1
#
_entry.id   AF-A0A428CKC6-F1
#
_cell.length_a   1.000
_cell.length_b   1.000
_cell.length_c   1.000
_cell.angle_alpha   90.00
_cell.angle_beta   90.00
_cell.angle_gamma   90.00
#
_symmetry.space_group_name_H-M   'P 1'
#
loop_
_entity.id
_entity.type
_entity.pdbx_description
1 polymer ?
#
loop_
_entity_poly.entity_id
_entity_poly.type
_entity_poly.pdbx_seq_one_letter_code
_entity_poly.pdbx_strand_id
1 'polypeptide(L)'
;MEEKSLVVKVKNFLTKTEDEREVLNYSIKIKEYLSMTHEEFQSKKIMVETKLATMKVKFTFFISVLLIAFLSGFTDKMFKFLNTISAKMVSVIPEEASVFDRIFVLSIVLYLIILLVALFVVLSYLKGYFNLIKEEKIITQASIMRENKGE
;
A
#
# COMPACT_ATOMS: atom_id res chain seq x y z
N MET A 1 -46.23 -6.85 3.18
CA MET A 1 -44.75 -6.94 3.19
C MET A 1 -44.27 -5.74 2.38
N GLU A 2 -43.95 -4.63 3.04
CA GLU A 2 -43.67 -3.36 2.36
C GLU A 2 -42.34 -3.44 1.60
N GLU A 3 -42.44 -3.30 0.29
CA GLU A 3 -41.33 -3.22 -0.65
C GLU A 3 -40.57 -1.90 -0.37
N LYS A 4 -39.52 -1.96 0.46
CA LYS A 4 -38.67 -0.80 0.71
C LYS A 4 -38.10 -0.32 -0.62
N SER A 5 -38.61 0.82 -1.08
CA SER A 5 -38.21 1.54 -2.30
C SER A 5 -36.70 1.50 -2.52
N LEU A 6 -36.28 1.20 -3.75
CA LEU A 6 -34.88 1.21 -4.19
C LEU A 6 -34.14 2.48 -3.77
N VAL A 7 -34.84 3.61 -3.69
CA VAL A 7 -34.30 4.90 -3.23
C VAL A 7 -33.84 4.83 -1.76
N VAL A 8 -34.57 4.13 -0.90
CA VAL A 8 -34.21 3.94 0.52
C VAL A 8 -33.03 2.98 0.65
N LYS A 9 -32.94 1.94 -0.20
CA LYS A 9 -31.77 1.06 -0.26
C LYS A 9 -30.50 1.81 -0.71
N VAL A 10 -30.60 2.64 -1.75
CA VAL A 10 -29.48 3.44 -2.27
C VAL A 10 -29.04 4.50 -1.26
N LYS A 11 -29.99 5.18 -0.60
CA LYS A 11 -29.70 6.17 0.45
C LYS A 11 -29.02 5.53 1.66
N ASN A 12 -29.49 4.38 2.13
CA ASN A 12 -28.85 3.64 3.22
C ASN A 12 -27.46 3.09 2.84
N PHE A 13 -27.20 2.82 1.56
CA PHE A 13 -25.86 2.46 1.08
C PHE A 13 -24.90 3.65 1.14
N LEU A 14 -25.40 4.86 0.84
CA LEU A 14 -24.63 6.11 0.84
C LEU A 14 -24.30 6.60 2.26
N THR A 15 -25.11 6.29 3.26
CA THR A 15 -24.92 6.74 4.65
C THR A 15 -24.20 5.75 5.57
N LYS A 16 -23.70 4.61 5.06
CA LYS A 16 -22.98 3.65 5.92
C LYS A 16 -21.63 4.20 6.38
N THR A 17 -21.36 4.07 7.67
CA THR A 17 -20.04 4.33 8.23
C THR A 17 -19.02 3.34 7.64
N GLU A 18 -17.73 3.64 7.77
CA GLU A 18 -16.66 2.77 7.25
C GLU A 18 -16.74 1.37 7.87
N ASP A 19 -16.98 1.29 9.18
CA ASP A 19 -17.19 0.04 9.92
C ASP A 19 -18.38 -0.78 9.40
N GLU A 20 -19.51 -0.13 9.10
CA GLU A 20 -20.70 -0.82 8.57
C GLU A 20 -20.50 -1.35 7.15
N ARG A 21 -19.63 -0.69 6.36
CA ARG A 21 -19.20 -1.20 5.06
C ARG A 21 -18.25 -2.37 5.21
N GLU A 22 -17.34 -2.33 6.19
CA GLU A 22 -16.44 -3.44 6.46
C GLU A 22 -17.17 -4.71 6.88
N VAL A 23 -18.13 -4.60 7.81
CA VAL A 23 -18.95 -5.72 8.28
C VAL A 23 -19.81 -6.31 7.15
N LEU A 24 -20.37 -5.44 6.30
CA LEU A 24 -21.14 -5.90 5.14
C LEU A 24 -20.25 -6.68 4.17
N ASN A 25 -19.07 -6.15 3.83
CA ASN A 25 -18.12 -6.80 2.93
C ASN A 25 -17.65 -8.16 3.50
N TYR A 26 -17.36 -8.21 4.80
CA TYR A 26 -17.04 -9.45 5.50
C TYR A 26 -18.16 -10.49 5.35
N SER A 27 -19.40 -10.10 5.64
CA SER A 27 -20.57 -10.99 5.55
C SER A 27 -20.80 -11.51 4.13
N ILE A 28 -20.64 -10.65 3.11
CA ILE A 28 -20.78 -11.02 1.70
C ILE A 28 -19.72 -12.06 1.33
N LYS A 29 -18.44 -11.81 1.63
CA LYS A 29 -17.35 -12.74 1.31
C LYS A 29 -17.48 -14.08 2.00
N ILE A 30 -17.89 -14.12 3.27
CA ILE A 30 -18.15 -15.38 3.98
C ILE A 30 -19.25 -16.18 3.26
N LYS A 31 -20.37 -15.54 2.88
CA LYS A 31 -21.45 -16.22 2.16
C LYS A 31 -20.97 -16.76 0.81
N GLU A 32 -20.21 -15.96 0.07
CA GLU A 32 -19.61 -16.36 -1.21
C GLU A 32 -18.73 -17.60 -1.04
N TYR A 33 -17.79 -17.58 -0.09
CA TYR A 33 -16.91 -18.71 0.19
C TYR A 33 -17.66 -19.94 0.70
N LEU A 34 -18.73 -19.78 1.47
CA LEU A 34 -19.57 -20.89 1.90
C LEU A 34 -20.35 -21.51 0.74
N SER A 35 -20.69 -20.74 -0.30
CA SER A 35 -21.45 -21.21 -1.47
C SER A 35 -20.63 -21.86 -2.58
N MET A 36 -19.29 -21.78 -2.52
CA MET A 36 -18.39 -22.39 -3.52
C MET A 36 -18.40 -23.92 -3.45
N THR A 37 -17.91 -24.61 -4.47
CA THR A 37 -17.57 -26.04 -4.34
C THR A 37 -16.33 -26.22 -3.45
N HIS A 38 -16.02 -27.47 -3.05
CA HIS A 38 -14.81 -27.74 -2.27
C HIS A 38 -13.54 -27.38 -3.05
N GLU A 39 -13.45 -27.79 -4.32
CA GLU A 39 -12.30 -27.53 -5.19
C GLU A 39 -12.08 -26.04 -5.43
N GLU A 40 -13.15 -25.28 -5.71
CA GLU A 40 -13.09 -23.83 -5.90
C GLU A 40 -12.60 -23.12 -4.63
N PHE A 41 -13.08 -23.53 -3.46
CA PHE A 41 -12.67 -22.95 -2.19
C PHE A 41 -11.19 -23.25 -1.88
N GLN A 42 -10.74 -24.49 -2.06
CA GLN A 42 -9.32 -24.85 -1.86
C GLN A 42 -8.41 -24.08 -2.83
N SER A 43 -8.80 -23.99 -4.10
CA SER A 43 -8.09 -23.20 -5.10
C SER A 43 -7.99 -21.73 -4.70
N LYS A 44 -9.10 -21.13 -4.24
CA LYS A 44 -9.12 -19.74 -3.75
C LYS A 44 -8.21 -19.56 -2.54
N LYS A 45 -8.26 -20.47 -1.57
CA LYS A 45 -7.42 -20.45 -0.36
C LYS A 45 -5.93 -20.49 -0.72
N ILE A 46 -5.52 -21.47 -1.52
CA ILE A 46 -4.12 -21.59 -1.98
C ILE A 46 -3.68 -20.34 -2.74
N MET A 47 -4.55 -19.79 -3.60
CA MET A 47 -4.23 -18.57 -4.34
C MET A 47 -3.98 -17.38 -3.40
N VAL A 48 -4.82 -17.17 -2.38
CA VAL A 48 -4.66 -16.06 -1.43
C VAL A 48 -3.41 -16.24 -0.58
N GLU A 49 -3.17 -17.44 -0.04
CA GLU A 49 -1.97 -17.78 0.73
C GLU A 49 -0.69 -17.57 -0.11
N THR A 50 -0.69 -18.04 -1.37
CA THR A 50 0.44 -17.87 -2.30
C THR A 50 0.68 -16.40 -2.63
N LYS A 51 -0.38 -15.63 -2.89
CA LYS A 51 -0.27 -14.18 -3.13
C LYS A 51 0.30 -13.47 -1.91
N LEU A 52 -0.14 -13.83 -0.72
CA LEU A 52 0.36 -13.24 0.53
C LEU A 52 1.85 -13.57 0.75
N ALA A 53 2.26 -14.83 0.56
CA ALA A 53 3.66 -15.23 0.67
C ALA A 53 4.55 -14.51 -0.35
N THR A 54 4.12 -14.46 -1.61
CA THR A 54 4.81 -13.73 -2.69
C THR A 54 4.93 -12.24 -2.35
N MET A 55 3.86 -11.66 -1.81
CA MET A 55 3.84 -10.26 -1.40
C MET A 55 4.76 -10.02 -0.19
N LYS A 56 4.88 -10.93 0.78
CA LYS A 56 5.87 -10.77 1.85
C LYS A 56 7.30 -10.72 1.29
N VAL A 57 7.67 -11.67 0.44
CA VAL A 57 9.02 -11.77 -0.13
C VAL A 57 9.37 -10.53 -0.96
N LYS A 58 8.49 -10.12 -1.88
CA LYS A 58 8.72 -8.94 -2.72
C LYS A 58 8.88 -7.67 -1.89
N PHE A 59 8.11 -7.52 -0.81
CA PHE A 59 8.23 -6.35 0.07
C PHE A 59 9.55 -6.32 0.79
N THR A 60 9.92 -7.44 1.40
CA THR A 60 11.17 -7.57 2.15
C THR A 60 12.35 -7.25 1.25
N PHE A 61 12.35 -7.78 0.03
CA PHE A 61 13.38 -7.46 -0.96
C PHE A 61 13.40 -5.96 -1.30
N PHE A 62 12.24 -5.37 -1.62
CA PHE A 62 12.13 -3.96 -1.96
C PHE A 62 12.63 -3.04 -0.82
N ILE A 63 12.18 -3.28 0.41
CA ILE A 63 12.61 -2.52 1.59
C ILE A 63 14.10 -2.71 1.85
N SER A 64 14.63 -3.92 1.68
CA SER A 64 16.07 -4.17 1.85
C SER A 64 16.89 -3.37 0.85
N VAL A 65 16.51 -3.36 -0.44
CA VAL A 65 17.18 -2.57 -1.47
C VAL A 65 17.08 -1.08 -1.17
N LEU A 66 15.91 -0.60 -0.75
CA LEU A 66 15.69 0.79 -0.39
C LEU A 66 16.59 1.19 0.79
N LEU A 67 16.59 0.41 1.87
CA LEU A 67 17.46 0.64 3.02
C LEU A 67 18.94 0.63 2.63
N ILE A 68 19.40 -0.33 1.81
CA ILE A 68 20.78 -0.35 1.32
C ILE A 68 21.09 0.90 0.49
N ALA A 69 20.19 1.36 -0.37
CA ALA A 69 20.41 2.57 -1.15
C ALA A 69 20.57 3.81 -0.26
N PHE A 70 19.73 3.95 0.78
CA PHE A 70 19.83 5.07 1.72
C PHE A 70 21.06 4.94 2.66
N LEU A 71 21.36 3.74 3.16
CA LEU A 71 22.51 3.43 4.03
C LEU A 71 23.85 3.50 3.29
N SER A 72 23.89 3.17 1.99
CA SER A 72 25.09 3.29 1.13
C SER A 72 25.44 4.74 0.79
N GLY A 73 24.80 5.69 1.46
CA GLY A 73 25.16 7.10 1.43
C GLY A 73 24.49 7.89 0.32
N PHE A 74 23.31 7.48 -0.17
CA PHE A 74 22.52 8.33 -1.07
C PHE A 74 22.27 9.70 -0.44
N THR A 75 21.81 9.73 0.82
CA THR A 75 21.61 10.95 1.59
C THR A 75 22.90 11.72 1.79
N ASP A 76 23.99 11.05 2.16
CA ASP A 76 25.30 11.69 2.36
C ASP A 76 25.85 12.32 1.07
N LYS A 77 25.71 11.63 -0.07
CA LYS A 77 26.13 12.15 -1.38
C LYS A 77 25.31 13.38 -1.76
N MET A 78 24.01 13.38 -1.48
CA MET A 78 23.15 14.55 -1.69
C MET A 78 23.57 15.72 -0.80
N PHE A 79 23.84 15.50 0.49
CA PHE A 79 24.33 16.56 1.38
C PHE A 79 25.70 17.10 0.95
N LYS A 80 26.63 16.22 0.56
CA LYS A 80 27.94 16.65 0.03
C LYS A 80 27.80 17.48 -1.25
N PHE A 81 26.90 17.08 -2.14
CA PHE A 81 26.59 17.86 -3.34
C PHE A 81 26.03 19.23 -2.98
N LEU A 82 25.03 19.30 -2.10
CA LEU A 82 24.44 20.57 -1.64
C LEU A 82 25.48 21.48 -0.97
N ASN A 83 26.36 20.94 -0.12
CA ASN A 83 27.46 21.69 0.48
C ASN A 83 28.43 22.22 -0.57
N THR A 84 28.73 21.45 -1.61
CA THR A 84 29.61 21.87 -2.70
C THR A 84 28.99 23.01 -3.51
N ILE A 85 27.69 22.93 -3.80
CA ILE A 85 26.95 24.00 -4.50
C ILE A 85 26.88 25.26 -3.63
N SER A 86 26.60 25.10 -2.34
CA SER A 86 26.56 26.22 -1.39
C SER A 86 27.92 26.91 -1.27
N ALA A 87 29.02 26.17 -1.22
CA ALA A 87 30.36 26.75 -1.18
C ALA A 87 30.67 27.53 -2.46
N LYS A 88 30.29 26.99 -3.63
CA LYS A 88 30.46 27.69 -4.91
C LYS A 88 29.67 28.99 -4.99
N MET A 89 28.44 29.00 -4.49
CA MET A 89 27.60 30.20 -4.45
C MET A 89 28.26 31.37 -3.70
N VAL A 90 28.96 31.09 -2.59
CA VAL A 90 29.65 32.12 -1.79
C VAL A 90 30.92 32.64 -2.49
N SER A 91 31.51 31.86 -3.40
CA SER A 91 32.78 32.17 -4.06
C SER A 91 32.68 32.92 -5.40
N VAL A 92 31.48 33.10 -5.95
CA VAL A 92 31.25 33.66 -7.28
C VAL A 92 30.52 35.01 -7.23
N ILE A 93 30.59 35.77 -8.33
CA ILE A 93 29.85 37.01 -8.50
C ILE A 93 28.31 36.79 -8.46
N PRO A 94 27.52 37.80 -8.05
CA PRO A 94 26.09 37.64 -7.77
C PRO A 94 25.25 37.05 -8.92
N GLU A 95 25.60 37.37 -10.16
CA GLU A 95 24.91 36.86 -11.36
C GLU A 95 25.09 35.34 -11.51
N GLU A 96 26.29 34.82 -11.26
CA GLU A 96 26.57 33.37 -11.28
C GLU A 96 26.02 32.65 -10.04
N ALA A 97 26.00 33.33 -8.88
CA ALA A 97 25.42 32.81 -7.65
C ALA A 97 23.92 32.46 -7.81
N SER A 98 23.20 33.24 -8.62
CA SER A 98 21.78 32.99 -8.92
C SER A 98 21.53 31.64 -9.63
N VAL A 99 22.48 31.18 -10.44
CA VAL A 99 22.40 29.89 -11.13
C VAL A 99 22.60 28.75 -10.14
N PHE A 100 23.59 28.87 -9.24
CA PHE A 100 23.82 27.90 -8.18
C PHE A 100 22.65 27.80 -7.19
N ASP A 101 21.95 28.90 -6.92
CA ASP A 101 20.76 28.92 -6.06
C ASP A 101 19.63 28.08 -6.66
N ARG A 102 19.35 28.28 -7.95
CA ARG A 102 18.35 27.47 -8.67
C ARG A 102 18.71 25.99 -8.67
N ILE A 103 19.99 25.65 -8.88
CA ILE A 103 20.48 24.27 -8.84
C ILE A 103 20.30 23.67 -7.43
N PHE A 104 20.61 24.44 -6.39
CA PHE A 104 20.45 24.03 -5.00
C PHE A 104 19.00 23.71 -4.67
N VAL A 105 18.08 24.63 -4.97
CA VAL A 105 16.64 24.45 -4.75
C VAL A 105 16.10 23.27 -5.55
N LEU A 106 16.45 23.17 -6.84
CA LEU A 106 16.01 22.05 -7.69
C LEU A 106 16.48 20.70 -7.13
N SER A 107 17.69 20.64 -6.59
CA SER A 107 18.25 19.42 -6.00
C SER A 107 17.51 18.99 -4.74
N ILE A 108 17.10 19.95 -3.90
CA ILE A 108 16.24 19.68 -2.74
C ILE A 108 14.88 19.16 -3.19
N VAL A 109 14.24 19.82 -4.17
CA VAL A 109 12.94 19.41 -4.71
C VAL A 109 13.02 17.99 -5.28
N LEU A 110 14.06 17.67 -6.04
CA LEU A 110 14.27 16.34 -6.60
C LEU A 110 14.43 15.29 -5.49
N TYR A 111 15.20 15.59 -4.45
CA TYR A 111 15.37 14.69 -3.30
C TYR A 111 14.04 14.42 -2.58
N LEU A 112 13.23 15.46 -2.36
CA LEU A 112 11.90 15.32 -1.77
C LEU A 112 10.96 14.49 -2.65
N ILE A 113 10.98 14.67 -3.96
CA ILE A 113 10.20 13.85 -4.89
C ILE A 113 10.60 12.37 -4.78
N ILE A 114 11.90 12.07 -4.73
CA ILE A 114 12.39 10.68 -4.58
C ILE A 114 11.88 10.07 -3.26
N LEU A 115 11.95 10.83 -2.16
CA LEU A 115 11.43 10.39 -0.86
C LEU A 115 9.91 10.15 -0.88
N LEU A 116 9.15 11.04 -1.51
CA LEU A 116 7.70 10.92 -1.63
C LEU A 116 7.30 9.70 -2.48
N VAL A 117 8.01 9.46 -3.59
CA VAL A 117 7.79 8.28 -4.43
C VAL A 117 8.09 7.00 -3.65
N ALA A 118 9.24 6.95 -2.96
CA ALA A 118 9.59 5.83 -2.09
C ALA A 118 8.49 5.54 -1.05
N LEU A 119 8.04 6.59 -0.35
CA LEU A 119 6.99 6.48 0.67
C LEU A 119 5.65 6.03 0.07
N PHE A 120 5.26 6.58 -1.09
CA PHE A 120 4.03 6.20 -1.79
C PHE A 120 4.03 4.73 -2.22
N VAL A 121 5.17 4.23 -2.71
CA VAL A 121 5.33 2.81 -3.08
C VAL A 121 5.17 1.93 -1.84
N VAL A 122 5.81 2.29 -0.73
CA VAL A 122 5.68 1.56 0.55
C VAL A 122 4.22 1.53 1.03
N LEU A 123 3.53 2.67 1.01
CA LEU A 123 2.13 2.76 1.43
C LEU A 123 1.20 1.94 0.52
N SER A 124 1.39 2.02 -0.79
CA SER A 124 0.61 1.24 -1.77
C SER A 124 0.76 -0.26 -1.52
N TYR A 125 1.99 -0.66 -1.18
CA TYR A 125 2.29 -2.03 -0.86
C TYR A 125 1.62 -2.50 0.43
N LEU A 126 1.74 -1.71 1.51
CA LEU A 126 1.10 -1.99 2.79
C LEU A 126 -0.41 -2.12 2.64
N LYS A 127 -1.05 -1.24 1.87
CA LYS A 127 -2.49 -1.31 1.58
C LYS A 127 -2.87 -2.64 0.92
N GLY A 128 -2.12 -3.07 -0.10
CA GLY A 128 -2.34 -4.37 -0.74
C GLY A 128 -2.16 -5.54 0.22
N TYR A 129 -1.14 -5.48 1.07
CA TYR A 129 -0.84 -6.49 2.08
C TYR A 129 -1.93 -6.61 3.13
N PHE A 130 -2.41 -5.50 3.68
CA PHE A 130 -3.52 -5.49 4.65
C PHE A 130 -4.80 -6.07 4.06
N ASN A 131 -5.10 -5.75 2.79
CA ASN A 131 -6.26 -6.31 2.10
C ASN A 131 -6.17 -7.84 1.96
N LEU A 132 -4.99 -8.37 1.63
CA LEU A 132 -4.77 -9.81 1.54
C LEU A 132 -4.82 -10.51 2.90
N ILE A 133 -4.26 -9.91 3.97
CA ILE A 133 -4.42 -10.44 5.33
C ILE A 133 -5.90 -10.50 5.72
N LYS A 134 -6.66 -9.45 5.40
CA LYS A 134 -8.09 -9.42 5.69
C LYS A 134 -8.82 -10.54 4.93
N GLU A 135 -8.47 -10.75 3.67
CA GLU A 135 -9.03 -11.85 2.86
C GLU A 135 -8.64 -13.23 3.40
N GLU A 136 -7.38 -13.44 3.78
CA GLU A 136 -6.90 -14.67 4.42
C GLU A 136 -7.71 -14.99 5.68
N LYS A 137 -7.89 -14.01 6.59
CA LYS A 137 -8.69 -14.18 7.82
C LYS A 137 -10.14 -14.61 7.52
N ILE A 138 -10.75 -14.03 6.49
CA ILE A 138 -12.11 -14.39 6.07
C ILE A 138 -12.15 -15.83 5.55
N ILE A 139 -11.18 -16.22 4.70
CA ILE A 139 -11.08 -17.59 4.17
C ILE A 139 -10.84 -18.60 5.30
N THR A 140 -9.97 -18.30 6.27
CA THR A 140 -9.74 -19.18 7.43
C THR A 140 -11.02 -19.37 8.24
N GLN A 141 -11.79 -18.31 8.49
CA GLN A 141 -13.08 -18.44 9.17
C GLN A 141 -14.08 -19.27 8.35
N ALA A 142 -14.16 -19.06 7.04
CA ALA A 142 -15.00 -19.87 6.17
C ALA A 142 -14.59 -21.36 6.18
N SER A 143 -13.29 -21.67 6.24
CA SER A 143 -12.76 -23.04 6.36
C SER A 143 -13.29 -23.73 7.61
N ILE A 144 -13.16 -23.08 8.78
CA ILE A 144 -13.63 -23.59 10.07
C ILE A 144 -15.16 -23.83 10.02
N MET A 145 -15.92 -22.91 9.41
CA MET A 145 -17.37 -23.05 9.28
C MET A 145 -17.80 -24.19 8.34
N ARG A 146 -16.99 -24.53 7.33
CA ARG A 146 -17.23 -25.67 6.44
C ARG A 146 -16.94 -27.00 7.13
N GLU A 147 -15.80 -27.09 7.81
CA GLU A 147 -15.40 -28.27 8.59
C GLU A 147 -16.44 -28.60 9.68
N ASN A 148 -16.95 -27.57 10.38
CA ASN A 148 -18.00 -27.76 11.39
C ASN A 148 -19.37 -28.18 10.82
N LYS A 149 -19.59 -28.06 9.51
CA LYS A 149 -20.83 -28.50 8.83
C LYS A 149 -20.77 -29.95 8.35
N GLY A 150 -19.63 -30.64 8.49
CA GLY A 150 -19.48 -32.04 8.11
C GLY A 150 -19.33 -32.27 6.61
N GLU A 151 -18.86 -31.26 5.86
CA GLU A 151 -18.24 -31.46 4.54
C GLU A 151 -16.78 -31.88 4.68
#